data_AF-A0A517T6U5-F1
#
_entry.id   AF-A0A517T6U5-F1
#
_cell.length_a   1.000
_cell.length_b   1.000
_cell.length_c   1.000
_cell.angle_alpha   90.00
_cell.angle_beta   90.00
_cell.angle_gamma   90.00
#
_symmetry.space_group_name_H-M   'P 1'
#
loop_
_entity.id
_entity.type
_entity.pdbx_description
1 polymer ?
#
loop_
_entity_poly.entity_id
_entity_poly.type
_entity_poly.pdbx_seq_one_letter_code
_entity_poly.pdbx_strand_id
1 'polypeptide(L)'
;MTNLSQEQIEALGQHPEGIEVQDPGTNKVYFLTDAELYKEAQEALRKQQDLEALREGIADWQAGRVRPYEEVDREMREKLGLPPRNS
;
A
#
# COMPACT_ATOMS: atom_id res chain seq x y z
N MET A 1 -20.99 -8.51 8.70
CA MET A 1 -19.94 -8.99 9.61
C MET A 1 -20.14 -10.48 9.72
N THR A 2 -19.20 -11.28 9.24
CA THR A 2 -19.29 -12.75 9.27
C THR A 2 -18.62 -13.21 10.57
N ASN A 3 -19.26 -14.12 11.30
CA ASN A 3 -18.71 -14.63 12.55
C ASN A 3 -17.63 -15.68 12.29
N LEU A 4 -16.57 -15.67 13.11
CA LEU A 4 -15.53 -16.69 13.09
C LEU A 4 -16.04 -17.99 13.71
N SER A 5 -15.52 -19.12 13.23
CA SER A 5 -15.74 -20.42 13.88
C SER A 5 -14.93 -20.53 15.17
N GLN A 6 -15.35 -21.41 16.09
CA GLN A 6 -14.67 -21.66 17.36
C GLN A 6 -13.20 -22.09 17.16
N GLU A 7 -12.94 -22.94 16.17
CA GLU A 7 -11.59 -23.39 15.81
C GLU A 7 -10.68 -22.24 15.37
N GLN A 8 -11.21 -21.30 14.57
CA GLN A 8 -10.47 -20.10 14.16
C GLN A 8 -10.20 -19.15 15.33
N ILE A 9 -11.14 -19.02 16.27
CA ILE A 9 -10.96 -18.20 17.48
C ILE A 9 -9.85 -18.78 18.35
N GLU A 10 -9.86 -20.09 18.58
CA GLU A 10 -8.83 -20.77 19.37
C GLU A 10 -7.46 -20.70 18.71
N ALA A 11 -7.39 -20.90 17.39
CA ALA A 11 -6.16 -20.80 16.62
C ALA A 11 -5.58 -19.38 16.64
N LEU A 12 -6.40 -18.34 16.47
CA LEU A 12 -5.97 -16.94 16.61
C LEU A 12 -5.51 -16.61 18.04
N GLY A 13 -6.08 -17.26 19.06
CA GLY A 13 -5.62 -17.12 20.45
C GLY A 13 -4.23 -17.69 20.69
N GLN A 14 -3.82 -18.71 19.94
CA GLN A 14 -2.47 -19.29 20.00
C GLN A 14 -1.48 -18.58 19.07
N HIS A 15 -1.97 -18.03 17.96
CA HIS A 15 -1.20 -17.36 16.91
C HIS A 15 -1.72 -15.93 16.68
N PRO A 16 -1.33 -14.97 17.54
CA PRO A 16 -1.77 -13.59 17.42
C PRO A 16 -1.30 -12.89 16.14
N GLU A 17 -0.27 -13.41 15.48
CA GLU A 17 0.23 -12.96 14.17
C GLU A 17 -0.73 -13.27 13.00
N GLY A 18 -1.69 -14.17 13.22
CA GLY A 18 -2.64 -14.63 12.22
C GLY A 18 -2.46 -16.10 11.84
N ILE A 19 -3.45 -16.64 11.15
CA ILE A 19 -3.54 -18.06 10.79
C ILE A 19 -3.87 -18.22 9.30
N GLU A 20 -3.34 -19.28 8.69
CA GLU A 20 -3.71 -19.70 7.35
C GLU A 20 -4.92 -20.64 7.41
N VAL A 21 -5.93 -20.35 6.61
CA VAL A 21 -7.15 -21.16 6.49
C VAL A 21 -7.35 -21.56 5.04
N GLN A 22 -7.35 -22.87 4.80
CA GLN A 22 -7.62 -23.43 3.50
C GLN A 22 -9.13 -23.57 3.28
N ASP A 23 -9.62 -23.07 2.16
CA ASP A 23 -10.97 -23.34 1.69
C ASP A 23 -11.01 -24.70 0.97
N PRO A 24 -11.69 -25.72 1.52
CA PRO A 24 -11.73 -27.05 0.95
C PRO A 24 -12.49 -27.12 -0.39
N GLY A 25 -13.35 -26.15 -0.70
CA GLY A 25 -14.11 -26.12 -1.96
C GLY A 25 -13.33 -25.52 -3.13
N THR A 26 -12.41 -24.59 -2.86
CA THR A 26 -11.65 -23.87 -3.89
C THR A 26 -10.14 -24.13 -3.86
N ASN A 27 -9.65 -24.86 -2.84
CA ASN A 27 -8.24 -25.08 -2.55
C ASN A 27 -7.42 -23.79 -2.41
N LYS A 28 -8.09 -22.66 -2.12
CA LYS A 28 -7.43 -21.38 -1.86
C LYS A 28 -7.05 -21.29 -0.40
N VAL A 29 -5.90 -20.69 -0.12
CA VAL A 29 -5.44 -20.38 1.24
C VAL A 29 -5.73 -18.91 1.52
N TYR A 30 -6.39 -18.65 2.63
CA TYR A 30 -6.70 -17.33 3.16
C TYR A 30 -5.87 -17.08 4.42
N PHE A 31 -5.48 -15.84 4.67
CA PHE A 31 -4.83 -15.44 5.92
C PHE A 31 -5.81 -14.64 6.78
N LEU A 32 -6.04 -15.08 8.00
CA LEU A 32 -6.89 -14.40 8.99
C LEU A 32 -6.01 -13.79 10.07
N THR A 33 -6.22 -12.52 10.35
CA THR A 33 -5.51 -11.78 11.40
C THR A 33 -6.46 -10.76 12.01
N ASP A 34 -6.10 -10.23 13.18
CA ASP A 34 -6.77 -9.07 13.75
C ASP A 34 -6.74 -7.88 12.78
N ALA A 35 -7.86 -7.16 12.71
CA ALA A 35 -8.06 -6.08 11.76
C ALA A 35 -7.26 -4.82 12.11
N GLU A 36 -7.01 -4.55 13.40
CA GLU A 36 -6.17 -3.44 13.84
C GLU A 36 -4.71 -3.76 13.54
N LEU A 37 -4.25 -4.97 13.86
CA LEU A 37 -2.91 -5.44 13.52
C LEU A 37 -2.62 -5.35 12.01
N TYR A 38 -3.57 -5.76 11.17
CA TYR A 38 -3.44 -5.63 9.72
C TYR A 38 -3.29 -4.18 9.28
N LYS A 39 -4.11 -3.25 9.82
CA LYS A 39 -4.02 -1.83 9.49
C LYS A 39 -2.69 -1.23 9.90
N GLU A 40 -2.22 -1.53 11.12
CA GLU A 40 -0.93 -1.05 11.60
C GLU A 40 0.22 -1.54 10.73
N ALA A 41 0.21 -2.83 10.35
CA ALA A 41 1.20 -3.40 9.43
C ALA A 41 1.18 -2.71 8.06
N GLN A 42 -0.01 -2.47 7.49
CA GLN A 42 -0.14 -1.73 6.23
C GLN A 42 0.36 -0.29 6.33
N GLU A 43 0.05 0.41 7.42
CA GLU A 43 0.54 1.77 7.64
C GLU A 43 2.05 1.82 7.80
N ALA A 44 2.65 0.87 8.51
CA ALA A 44 4.09 0.77 8.66
C ALA A 44 4.78 0.52 7.31
N LEU A 45 4.24 -0.40 6.50
CA LEU A 45 4.76 -0.67 5.16
C LEU A 45 4.65 0.56 4.26
N ARG A 46 3.52 1.28 4.31
CA ARG A 46 3.32 2.51 3.55
C ARG A 46 4.30 3.59 3.95
N LYS A 47 4.51 3.81 5.25
CA LYS A 47 5.53 4.75 5.75
C LYS A 47 6.93 4.41 5.24
N GLN A 48 7.28 3.12 5.18
CA GLN A 48 8.57 2.70 4.65
C GLN A 48 8.71 3.02 3.16
N GLN A 49 7.68 2.73 2.36
CA GLN A 49 7.65 3.06 0.93
C GLN A 49 7.71 4.57 0.69
N ASP A 50 6.98 5.36 1.48
CA ASP A 50 7.00 6.82 1.40
C ASP A 50 8.40 7.37 1.72
N LEU A 51 9.09 6.83 2.73
CA LEU A 51 10.46 7.21 3.07
C LEU A 51 11.46 6.85 1.97
N GLU A 52 11.28 5.71 1.31
CA GLU A 52 12.13 5.29 0.20
C GLU A 52 11.95 6.21 -1.01
N ALA A 53 10.71 6.53 -1.38
CA ALA A 53 10.40 7.48 -2.45
C ALA A 53 10.97 8.88 -2.17
N LEU A 54 10.91 9.35 -0.93
CA LEU A 54 11.52 10.63 -0.53
C LEU A 54 13.05 10.60 -0.67
N ARG A 55 13.70 9.50 -0.29
CA ARG A 55 15.16 9.35 -0.43
C ARG A 55 15.58 9.35 -1.90
N GLU A 56 14.83 8.64 -2.74
CA GLU A 56 15.07 8.64 -4.20
C GLU A 56 14.91 10.05 -4.78
N GLY A 57 13.83 10.76 -4.45
CA GLY A 57 13.61 12.13 -4.92
C GLY A 57 14.71 13.10 -4.49
N ILE A 58 15.24 12.97 -3.26
CA ILE A 58 16.39 13.77 -2.80
C ILE A 58 17.65 13.42 -3.60
N ALA A 59 17.89 12.13 -3.86
CA ALA A 59 19.05 11.68 -4.63
C ALA A 59 18.99 12.19 -6.09
N ASP A 60 17.80 12.18 -6.70
CA ASP A 60 17.58 12.73 -8.04
C ASP A 60 17.81 14.24 -8.08
N TRP A 61 17.33 14.97 -7.08
CA TRP A 61 17.58 16.40 -6.95
C TRP A 61 19.08 16.72 -6.82
N GLN A 62 19.79 16.01 -5.94
CA GLN A 62 21.23 16.19 -5.75
C GLN A 62 22.04 15.83 -7.01
N ALA A 63 21.58 14.84 -7.77
CA ALA A 63 22.22 14.42 -9.03
C ALA A 63 21.81 15.28 -10.24
N GLY A 64 20.94 16.29 -10.05
CA GLY A 64 20.42 17.12 -11.14
C GLY A 64 19.47 16.39 -12.10
N ARG A 65 18.94 15.22 -11.72
CA ARG A 65 17.95 14.44 -12.49
C ARG A 65 16.52 14.94 -12.26
N VAL A 66 16.35 16.25 -12.15
CA VAL A 66 15.03 16.88 -11.95
C VAL A 66 14.55 17.56 -13.22
N ARG A 67 13.24 17.57 -13.42
CA ARG A 67 12.61 18.26 -14.54
C ARG A 67 12.02 19.60 -14.08
N PRO A 68 12.07 20.65 -14.90
CA PRO A 68 11.35 21.89 -14.62
C PRO A 68 9.86 21.64 -14.42
N TYR A 69 9.26 22.37 -13.49
CA TYR A 69 7.84 22.21 -13.16
C TYR A 69 6.94 22.44 -14.39
N GLU A 70 7.26 23.45 -15.20
CA GLU A 70 6.49 23.86 -16.37
C GLU A 70 6.41 22.76 -17.43
N GLU A 71 7.45 21.93 -17.55
CA GLU A 71 7.47 20.79 -18.47
C GLU A 71 6.57 19.66 -17.98
N VAL A 72 6.65 19.33 -16.69
CA VAL A 72 5.82 18.29 -16.06
C VAL A 72 4.35 18.70 -16.06
N ASP A 73 4.07 19.96 -15.73
CA ASP A 73 2.72 20.52 -15.70
C ASP A 73 2.06 20.51 -17.09
N ARG A 74 2.81 20.88 -18.14
CA ARG A 74 2.32 20.77 -19.54
C ARG A 74 2.00 19.32 -19.92
N GLU A 75 2.92 18.39 -19.67
CA GLU A 75 2.72 16.96 -19.98
C GLU A 75 1.50 16.38 -19.26
N MET A 76 1.33 16.72 -17.98
CA MET A 76 0.19 16.23 -17.19
C MET A 76 -1.14 16.80 -17.69
N ARG A 77 -1.17 18.07 -18.10
CA ARG A 77 -2.38 18.65 -18.70
C ARG A 77 -2.75 18.01 -20.03
N GLU A 78 -1.77 17.75 -20.89
CA GLU A 78 -1.99 17.03 -22.15
C GLU A 78 -2.56 15.63 -21.90
N LYS A 79 -1.98 14.87 -20.95
CA LYS A 79 -2.48 13.54 -20.58
C LYS A 79 -3.89 13.55 -20.01
N LEU A 80 -4.25 14.60 -19.27
CA LEU A 80 -5.55 14.72 -18.61
C LEU A 80 -6.58 15.53 -19.42
N GLY A 81 -6.24 16.00 -20.62
CA GLY A 81 -7.12 16.82 -21.46
C GLY A 81 -7.45 18.20 -20.87
N LEU A 82 -6.57 18.75 -20.03
CA LEU A 82 -6.76 20.04 -19.37
C LEU A 82 -6.21 21.19 -20.25
N PRO A 83 -6.87 22.37 -20.26
CA PRO A 83 -6.37 23.52 -21.01
C PRO A 83 -5.03 24.02 -20.44
N PRO A 84 -4.11 24.55 -21.28
CA PRO A 84 -2.83 25.08 -20.81
C PRO A 84 -3.03 26.24 -19.82
N ARG A 85 -2.13 26.37 -18.84
CA ARG A 85 -2.11 27.55 -17.97
C ARG A 85 -1.69 28.77 -18.79
N ASN A 86 -2.57 29.77 -18.85
CA ASN A 86 -2.17 31.11 -19.26
C ASN A 86 -1.25 31.66 -18.16
N SER A 87 0.01 31.90 -18.53
CA SER A 87 1.01 32.54 -17.67
C SER A 87 0.77 34.05 -17.65
#